data_AF-A0A482XBR6-F1
#
_entry.id   AF-A0A482XBR6-F1
#
_cell.length_a   1.000
_cell.length_b   1.000
_cell.length_c   1.000
_cell.angle_alpha   90.00
_cell.angle_beta   90.00
_cell.angle_gamma   90.00
#
_symmetry.space_group_name_H-M   'P 1'
#
loop_
_entity.id
_entity.type
_entity.pdbx_description
1 polymer ?
#
loop_
_entity_poly.entity_id
_entity_poly.type
_entity_poly.pdbx_seq_one_letter_code
_entity_poly.pdbx_strand_id
1 'polypeptide(L)'
;MFKRMLNKELSHFSESSKSGNQICEYICSTFLDKQQDLDIPSLRTDDVVPEGLPGRTGAVKKKERSGRPTPMSHISGVKRPLTHTNSFTGEKLPKYGVETLHEDELGKLILEVDRWGIDIFRIAELTSNRPLTCVAYVAFQNRELLKAFMIPAKTFISFMMTLEDHYVKDNPFHNSTHAADVTQSTNTTVEKNDEQL
;
A
#
# COMPACT_ATOMS: atom_id res chain seq x y z
N MET A 1 -0.85 -26.40 -12.34
CA MET A 1 0.06 -26.58 -13.50
C MET A 1 1.27 -25.64 -13.43
N PHE A 2 1.06 -24.33 -13.22
CA PHE A 2 2.12 -23.30 -13.13
C PHE A 2 3.20 -23.56 -12.06
N LYS A 3 2.82 -23.81 -10.81
CA LYS A 3 3.77 -24.06 -9.69
C LYS A 3 4.76 -25.19 -9.98
N ARG A 4 4.31 -26.26 -10.63
CA ARG A 4 5.16 -27.41 -11.01
C ARG A 4 6.15 -27.04 -12.12
N MET A 5 5.75 -26.18 -13.05
CA MET A 5 6.63 -25.69 -14.11
C MET A 5 7.69 -24.73 -13.54
N LEU A 6 7.27 -23.80 -12.70
CA LEU A 6 8.18 -22.85 -12.03
C LEU A 6 9.22 -23.58 -11.16
N ASN A 7 8.80 -24.56 -10.35
CA ASN A 7 9.74 -25.35 -9.55
C ASN A 7 10.73 -26.12 -10.44
N LYS A 8 10.31 -26.63 -11.59
CA LYS A 8 11.19 -27.35 -12.52
C LYS A 8 12.27 -26.42 -13.11
N GLU A 9 11.88 -25.20 -13.52
CA GLU A 9 12.82 -24.20 -14.05
C GLU A 9 13.78 -23.70 -12.96
N LEU A 10 13.30 -23.45 -11.75
CA LEU A 10 14.13 -23.02 -10.62
C LEU A 10 15.11 -24.10 -10.17
N SER A 11 14.72 -25.38 -10.13
CA SER A 11 15.65 -26.47 -9.82
C SER A 11 16.76 -26.57 -10.86
N HIS A 12 16.41 -26.54 -12.16
CA HIS A 12 17.39 -26.57 -13.23
C HIS A 12 18.34 -25.34 -13.20
N PHE A 13 17.80 -24.15 -12.90
CA PHE A 13 18.60 -22.93 -12.80
C PHE A 13 19.49 -22.90 -11.55
N SER A 14 19.04 -23.45 -10.41
CA SER A 14 19.84 -23.55 -9.18
C SER A 14 21.07 -24.43 -9.36
N GLU A 15 20.92 -25.56 -10.07
CA GLU A 15 22.02 -26.50 -10.35
C GLU A 15 23.07 -25.93 -11.30
N SER A 16 22.74 -24.88 -12.07
CA SER A 16 23.63 -24.30 -13.07
C SER A 16 24.82 -23.53 -12.49
N SER A 17 24.68 -22.94 -11.29
CA SER A 17 25.73 -22.10 -10.68
C SER A 17 25.42 -21.72 -9.23
N LYS A 18 26.44 -21.32 -8.46
CA LYS A 18 26.27 -20.79 -7.10
C LYS A 18 25.41 -19.51 -7.06
N SER A 19 25.53 -18.65 -8.07
CA SER A 19 24.68 -17.46 -8.23
C SER A 19 23.25 -17.86 -8.61
N GLY A 20 23.08 -18.86 -9.47
CA GLY A 20 21.78 -19.45 -9.80
C GLY A 20 21.06 -19.96 -8.56
N ASN A 21 21.76 -20.64 -7.65
CA ASN A 21 21.16 -21.08 -6.39
C ASN A 21 20.70 -19.90 -5.51
N GLN A 22 21.53 -18.87 -5.33
CA GLN A 22 21.17 -17.68 -4.55
C GLN A 22 19.95 -16.96 -5.12
N ILE A 23 19.86 -16.82 -6.44
CA ILE A 23 18.72 -16.20 -7.12
C ILE A 23 17.46 -17.04 -6.92
N CYS A 24 17.56 -18.38 -7.03
CA CYS A 24 16.42 -19.27 -6.78
C CYS A 24 15.91 -19.19 -5.34
N GLU A 25 16.81 -19.19 -4.36
CA GLU A 25 16.46 -19.03 -2.94
C GLU A 25 15.75 -17.69 -2.70
N TYR A 26 16.23 -16.61 -3.32
CA TYR A 26 15.59 -15.30 -3.25
C TYR A 26 14.18 -15.30 -3.89
N ILE A 27 14.03 -15.89 -5.08
CA ILE A 27 12.73 -15.97 -5.76
C ILE A 27 11.74 -16.76 -4.91
N CYS A 28 12.16 -17.93 -4.41
CA CYS A 28 11.33 -18.77 -3.56
C CYS A 28 10.93 -18.09 -2.26
N SER A 29 11.84 -17.37 -1.61
CA SER A 29 11.55 -16.71 -0.34
C SER A 29 10.72 -15.43 -0.48
N THR A 30 10.81 -14.75 -1.62
CA THR A 30 10.16 -13.45 -1.84
C THR A 30 8.79 -13.57 -2.52
N PHE A 31 8.66 -14.48 -3.50
CA PHE A 31 7.48 -14.55 -4.37
C PHE A 31 6.67 -15.85 -4.24
N LEU A 32 7.16 -16.85 -3.49
CA LEU A 32 6.40 -18.07 -3.22
C LEU A 32 5.95 -18.13 -1.76
N ASP A 33 4.72 -18.55 -1.55
CA ASP A 33 4.24 -18.85 -0.22
C ASP A 33 5.06 -20.00 0.38
N LYS A 34 5.64 -19.75 1.56
CA LYS A 34 6.04 -20.83 2.47
C LYS A 34 4.78 -21.62 2.76
N GLN A 35 4.74 -22.89 2.40
CA GLN A 35 3.58 -23.78 2.56
C GLN A 35 2.77 -23.42 3.82
N GLN A 36 1.70 -22.64 3.67
CA GLN A 36 0.70 -22.51 4.72
C GLN A 36 -0.08 -23.81 4.60
N ASP A 37 0.11 -24.71 5.56
CA ASP A 37 -0.90 -25.70 5.87
C ASP A 37 -2.17 -24.91 6.22
N LEU A 38 -3.02 -24.71 5.21
CA LEU A 38 -4.40 -24.28 5.36
C LEU A 38 -5.16 -25.44 6.02
N ASP A 39 -4.84 -25.74 7.28
CA ASP A 39 -5.76 -26.45 8.16
C ASP A 39 -6.88 -25.45 8.49
N ILE A 40 -7.84 -25.37 7.57
CA ILE A 40 -9.15 -24.77 7.79
C ILE A 40 -9.84 -25.65 8.83
N PRO A 41 -10.13 -25.20 10.06
CA PRO A 41 -11.12 -25.86 10.88
C PRO A 41 -12.47 -25.58 10.20
N SER A 42 -12.94 -26.54 9.42
CA SER A 42 -14.29 -26.53 8.85
C SER A 42 -15.28 -26.31 9.98
N LEU A 43 -15.92 -25.13 10.01
CA LEU A 43 -17.15 -24.89 10.75
C LEU A 43 -18.14 -26.00 10.38
N ARG A 44 -18.50 -26.83 11.36
CA ARG A 44 -19.65 -27.73 11.29
C ARG A 44 -20.71 -27.22 12.26
N THR A 45 -21.67 -26.49 11.71
CA THR A 45 -23.07 -26.37 12.15
C THR A 45 -23.83 -27.53 11.46
N ASP A 46 -24.74 -28.31 12.05
CA ASP A 46 -25.61 -28.17 13.22
C ASP A 46 -26.05 -29.56 13.76
N ASP A 47 -26.62 -29.53 14.97
CA ASP A 47 -27.73 -30.33 15.54
C ASP A 47 -27.55 -31.74 16.20
N VAL A 48 -27.63 -31.70 17.56
CA VAL A 48 -28.42 -32.49 18.57
C VAL A 48 -28.72 -34.00 18.33
N VAL A 49 -28.66 -35.01 19.24
CA VAL A 49 -28.88 -35.22 20.71
C VAL A 49 -28.24 -36.61 21.14
N PRO A 50 -28.34 -37.17 22.39
CA PRO A 50 -27.19 -37.69 23.18
C PRO A 50 -27.23 -39.20 23.54
N GLU A 51 -26.16 -39.76 24.13
CA GLU A 51 -26.16 -40.74 25.26
C GLU A 51 -24.78 -41.42 25.49
N GLY A 52 -24.42 -41.66 26.77
CA GLY A 52 -23.54 -42.78 27.19
C GLY A 52 -22.13 -42.49 27.75
N LEU A 53 -22.03 -42.31 29.08
CA LEU A 53 -20.86 -42.18 30.00
C LEU A 53 -19.96 -43.46 30.16
N PRO A 54 -18.91 -43.54 31.04
CA PRO A 54 -18.06 -42.54 31.76
C PRO A 54 -16.52 -42.85 31.89
N GLY A 55 -15.74 -41.85 32.38
CA GLY A 55 -14.52 -42.02 33.22
C GLY A 55 -13.24 -41.38 32.64
N ARG A 56 -12.40 -40.57 33.31
CA ARG A 56 -12.15 -40.28 34.74
C ARG A 56 -11.33 -38.97 34.88
N THR A 57 -11.74 -38.13 35.84
CA THR A 57 -10.97 -37.28 36.80
C THR A 57 -9.88 -36.30 36.36
N GLY A 58 -10.12 -35.01 36.63
CA GLY A 58 -9.10 -33.97 36.84
C GLY A 58 -9.72 -32.58 37.10
N ALA A 59 -9.98 -32.25 38.37
CA ALA A 59 -10.68 -31.04 38.79
C ALA A 59 -9.74 -29.82 38.95
N VAL A 60 -10.07 -28.66 38.36
CA VAL A 60 -9.64 -27.33 38.85
C VAL A 60 -10.70 -26.24 38.59
N LYS A 61 -11.38 -25.85 39.69
CA LYS A 61 -12.01 -24.57 40.11
C LYS A 61 -12.57 -23.56 39.08
N LYS A 62 -13.90 -23.39 39.14
CA LYS A 62 -14.70 -22.24 38.68
C LYS A 62 -14.32 -20.91 39.37
N LYS A 63 -14.35 -19.81 38.61
CA LYS A 63 -14.68 -18.47 39.11
C LYS A 63 -15.46 -17.69 38.04
N GLU A 64 -16.78 -17.68 38.16
CA GLU A 64 -17.65 -16.80 37.37
C GLU A 64 -17.56 -15.35 37.91
N ARG A 65 -17.44 -14.39 37.00
CA ARG A 65 -17.87 -13.01 37.25
C ARG A 65 -18.41 -12.41 35.96
N SER A 66 -19.68 -12.05 36.00
CA SER A 66 -20.46 -11.37 34.97
C SER A 66 -19.87 -10.01 34.59
N GLY A 67 -19.91 -9.68 33.30
CA GLY A 67 -19.57 -8.35 32.78
C GLY A 67 -19.83 -8.27 31.28
N ARG A 68 -20.70 -7.34 30.88
CA ARG A 68 -21.19 -7.05 29.51
C ARG A 68 -20.05 -6.86 28.48
N PRO A 69 -20.27 -7.14 27.18
CA PRO A 69 -19.29 -6.84 26.15
C PRO A 69 -19.19 -5.32 25.95
N THR A 70 -17.99 -4.77 26.14
CA THR A 70 -17.65 -3.39 25.75
C THR A 70 -17.19 -3.37 24.29
N PRO A 71 -17.56 -2.34 23.50
CA PRO A 71 -17.10 -2.22 22.12
C PRO A 71 -15.60 -1.92 22.10
N MET A 72 -14.84 -2.63 21.26
CA MET A 72 -13.42 -2.38 21.05
C MET A 72 -13.24 -1.10 20.22
N SER A 73 -13.07 0.04 20.87
CA SER A 73 -12.69 1.30 20.19
C SER A 73 -11.48 2.00 20.82
N HIS A 74 -10.62 1.27 21.54
CA HIS A 74 -9.41 1.85 22.13
C HIS A 74 -8.15 1.36 21.41
N ILE A 75 -7.65 2.16 20.46
CA ILE A 75 -6.29 2.03 19.92
C ILE A 75 -5.35 2.72 20.91
N SER A 76 -4.62 1.93 21.68
CA SER A 76 -3.56 2.43 22.57
C SER A 76 -2.21 2.25 21.86
N GLY A 77 -1.57 3.35 21.44
CA GLY A 77 -0.29 3.30 20.74
C GLY A 77 0.23 4.59 20.10
N VAL A 78 -0.60 5.63 19.89
CA VAL A 78 -0.14 6.88 19.27
C VAL A 78 0.42 7.83 20.35
N LYS A 79 1.70 7.68 20.69
CA LYS A 79 2.41 8.57 21.64
C LYS A 79 2.88 9.90 21.05
N ARG A 80 2.43 10.26 19.84
CA ARG A 80 2.67 11.58 19.26
C ARG A 80 1.36 12.37 19.28
N PRO A 81 1.32 13.55 19.90
CA PRO A 81 0.17 14.44 19.72
C PRO A 81 -0.05 14.62 18.22
N LEU A 82 -1.29 14.42 17.75
CA LEU A 82 -1.70 14.80 16.40
C LEU A 82 -1.60 16.32 16.32
N THR A 83 -0.42 16.82 15.98
CA THR A 83 -0.22 18.22 15.67
C THR A 83 -0.82 18.44 14.29
N HIS A 84 -1.90 19.23 14.22
CA HIS A 84 -2.42 19.78 12.97
C HIS A 84 -1.29 20.57 12.27
N THR A 85 -0.48 19.90 11.46
CA THR A 85 0.73 20.48 10.85
C THR A 85 0.58 20.72 9.35
N ASN A 86 -0.48 20.21 8.71
CA ASN A 86 -0.68 20.32 7.26
C ASN A 86 -1.96 21.08 6.87
N SER A 87 -2.38 22.05 7.69
CA SER A 87 -3.34 23.04 7.21
C SER A 87 -2.65 23.88 6.14
N PHE A 88 -2.89 23.56 4.88
CA PHE A 88 -2.59 24.44 3.76
C PHE A 88 -3.27 25.80 4.05
N THR A 89 -2.47 26.81 4.39
CA THR A 89 -2.90 28.16 4.79
C THR A 89 -3.00 29.12 3.60
N GLY A 90 -2.61 28.69 2.39
CA GLY A 90 -2.72 29.50 1.19
C GLY A 90 -4.18 29.84 0.85
N GLU A 91 -4.46 31.12 0.57
CA GLU A 91 -5.74 31.57 0.04
C GLU A 91 -6.03 30.98 -1.35
N LYS A 92 -4.99 30.58 -2.09
CA LYS A 92 -5.06 30.02 -3.44
C LYS A 92 -4.37 28.67 -3.50
N LEU A 93 -5.04 27.67 -4.09
CA LEU A 93 -4.47 26.33 -4.27
C LEU A 93 -3.30 26.36 -5.26
N PRO A 94 -2.20 25.62 -5.02
CA PRO A 94 -1.08 25.55 -5.94
C PRO A 94 -1.50 24.80 -7.21
N LYS A 95 -0.97 25.22 -8.37
CA LYS A 95 -1.35 24.66 -9.68
C LYS A 95 -1.17 23.15 -9.76
N TYR A 96 -0.07 22.63 -9.20
CA TYR A 96 0.27 21.20 -9.20
C TYR A 96 0.17 20.57 -7.81
N GLY A 97 -0.61 21.17 -6.89
CA GLY A 97 -0.83 20.64 -5.54
C GLY A 97 0.34 20.84 -4.56
N VAL A 98 1.48 21.33 -5.05
CA VAL A 98 2.66 21.68 -4.26
C VAL A 98 3.15 23.08 -4.62
N GLU A 99 3.69 23.79 -3.63
CA GLU A 99 4.34 25.09 -3.85
C GLU A 99 5.78 24.86 -4.32
N THR A 100 6.17 25.51 -5.42
CA THR A 100 7.53 25.43 -5.96
C THR A 100 7.93 26.75 -6.62
N LEU A 101 9.22 27.07 -6.55
CA LEU A 101 9.82 28.19 -7.28
C LEU A 101 10.06 27.87 -8.77
N HIS A 102 9.93 26.59 -9.15
CA HIS A 102 10.25 26.07 -10.49
C HIS A 102 8.99 25.58 -11.23
N GLU A 103 7.89 26.31 -11.11
CA GLU A 103 6.57 25.91 -11.63
C GLU A 103 6.59 25.66 -13.16
N ASP A 104 7.36 26.45 -13.92
CA ASP A 104 7.48 26.31 -15.37
C ASP A 104 8.20 25.03 -15.79
N GLU A 105 9.29 24.68 -15.08
CA GLU A 105 10.05 23.47 -15.36
C GLU A 105 9.27 22.23 -14.95
N LEU A 106 8.65 22.28 -13.76
CA LEU A 106 7.75 21.24 -13.28
C LEU A 106 6.60 21.01 -14.29
N GLY A 107 6.01 22.09 -14.81
CA GLY A 107 4.96 22.02 -15.81
C GLY A 107 5.33 21.24 -17.05
N LYS A 108 6.58 21.38 -17.55
CA LYS A 108 7.05 20.62 -18.72
C LYS A 108 7.10 19.13 -18.48
N LEU A 109 7.58 18.70 -17.30
CA LEU A 109 7.61 17.28 -16.94
C LEU A 109 6.20 16.73 -16.72
N ILE A 110 5.36 17.51 -16.02
CA ILE A 110 4.00 17.13 -15.69
C ILE A 110 3.10 16.95 -16.93
N LEU A 111 3.39 17.65 -18.04
CA LEU A 111 2.71 17.40 -19.32
C LEU A 111 2.96 15.99 -19.86
N GLU A 112 4.02 15.31 -19.43
CA GLU A 112 4.36 13.94 -19.82
C GLU A 112 3.97 12.92 -18.73
N VAL A 113 3.13 13.30 -17.76
CA VAL A 113 2.73 12.42 -16.64
C VAL A 113 2.01 11.14 -17.09
N ASP A 114 1.45 11.14 -18.29
CA ASP A 114 0.74 10.01 -18.90
C ASP A 114 1.66 9.19 -19.84
N ARG A 115 2.97 9.47 -19.83
CA ARG A 115 3.97 8.75 -20.63
C ARG A 115 4.88 7.91 -19.75
N TRP A 116 5.28 6.76 -20.30
CA TRP A 116 6.29 5.92 -19.65
C TRP A 116 7.67 6.58 -19.75
N GLY A 117 8.47 6.49 -18.68
CA GLY A 117 9.84 7.01 -18.65
C GLY A 117 9.96 8.47 -18.25
N ILE A 118 8.96 9.02 -17.56
CA ILE A 118 9.08 10.34 -16.91
C ILE A 118 10.15 10.32 -15.81
N ASP A 119 10.89 11.41 -15.67
CA ASP A 119 11.92 11.54 -14.64
C ASP A 119 11.30 11.92 -13.29
N ILE A 120 10.94 10.89 -12.51
CA ILE A 120 10.36 11.06 -11.17
C ILE A 120 11.34 11.70 -10.18
N PHE A 121 12.64 11.50 -10.37
CA PHE A 121 13.66 12.09 -9.50
C PHE A 121 13.75 13.58 -9.72
N ARG A 122 13.72 14.03 -10.99
CA ARG A 122 13.65 15.46 -11.30
C ARG A 122 12.38 16.10 -10.76
N ILE A 123 11.24 15.42 -10.80
CA ILE A 123 10.01 15.89 -10.16
C ILE A 123 10.21 16.02 -8.64
N ALA A 124 10.85 15.06 -7.98
CA ALA A 124 11.12 15.14 -6.54
C ALA A 124 11.96 16.38 -6.18
N GLU A 125 12.98 16.70 -6.96
CA GLU A 125 13.80 17.89 -6.78
C GLU A 125 12.99 19.18 -6.96
N LEU A 126 12.23 19.28 -8.05
CA LEU A 126 11.44 20.47 -8.40
C LEU A 126 10.27 20.70 -7.43
N THR A 127 9.82 19.66 -6.72
CA THR A 127 8.70 19.73 -5.78
C THR A 127 9.15 19.84 -4.31
N SER A 128 10.43 20.12 -4.06
CA SER A 128 11.00 20.19 -2.70
C SER A 128 10.82 18.90 -1.90
N ASN A 129 11.08 17.75 -2.53
CA ASN A 129 10.85 16.41 -2.00
C ASN A 129 9.38 16.12 -1.68
N ARG A 130 8.46 16.60 -2.53
CA ARG A 130 7.04 16.23 -2.49
C ARG A 130 6.52 15.64 -3.83
N PRO A 131 7.23 14.65 -4.42
CA PRO A 131 6.83 14.09 -5.70
C PRO A 131 5.47 13.39 -5.65
N LEU A 132 5.13 12.71 -4.55
CA LEU A 132 3.91 11.91 -4.46
C LEU A 132 2.67 12.80 -4.43
N THR A 133 2.70 13.88 -3.65
CA THR A 133 1.59 14.85 -3.62
C THR A 133 1.37 15.47 -4.99
N CYS A 134 2.45 15.84 -5.68
CA CYS A 134 2.37 16.47 -6.99
C CYS A 134 1.79 15.51 -8.05
N VAL A 135 2.38 14.31 -8.19
CA VAL A 135 1.94 13.31 -9.17
C VAL A 135 0.50 12.89 -8.94
N ALA A 136 0.13 12.58 -7.69
CA ALA A 136 -1.23 12.16 -7.36
C ALA A 136 -2.25 13.27 -7.65
N TYR A 137 -1.93 14.53 -7.30
CA TYR A 137 -2.82 15.66 -7.55
C TYR A 137 -3.05 15.88 -9.05
N VAL A 138 -1.99 15.84 -9.86
CA VAL A 138 -2.12 15.99 -11.31
C VAL A 138 -2.91 14.82 -11.90
N ALA A 139 -2.60 13.58 -11.55
CA ALA A 139 -3.32 12.42 -12.09
C ALA A 139 -4.83 12.49 -11.76
N PHE A 140 -5.18 12.91 -10.54
CA PHE A 140 -6.57 13.10 -10.13
C PHE A 140 -7.26 14.26 -10.84
N GLN A 141 -6.53 15.33 -11.20
CA GLN A 141 -7.04 16.45 -11.98
C GLN A 141 -7.25 16.07 -13.45
N ASN A 142 -6.25 15.44 -14.10
CA ASN A 142 -6.32 15.02 -15.51
C ASN A 142 -7.51 14.06 -15.75
N ARG A 143 -7.79 13.19 -14.78
CA ARG A 143 -8.92 12.23 -14.82
C ARG A 143 -10.23 12.74 -14.24
N GLU A 144 -10.29 14.02 -13.85
CA GLU A 144 -11.46 14.65 -13.21
C GLU A 144 -12.00 13.91 -11.96
N LEU A 145 -11.16 13.10 -11.28
CA LEU A 145 -11.59 12.25 -10.15
C LEU A 145 -12.00 13.07 -8.93
N LEU A 146 -11.36 14.22 -8.70
CA LEU A 146 -11.74 15.12 -7.61
C LEU A 146 -13.19 15.59 -7.76
N LYS A 147 -13.62 15.87 -8.99
CA LYS A 147 -14.99 16.29 -9.29
C LYS A 147 -15.95 15.10 -9.23
N ALA A 148 -15.58 13.98 -9.85
CA ALA A 148 -16.40 12.77 -9.89
C ALA A 148 -16.75 12.25 -8.49
N PHE A 149 -15.79 12.27 -7.57
CA PHE A 149 -15.97 11.82 -6.18
C PHE A 149 -16.29 12.96 -5.20
N MET A 150 -16.51 14.18 -5.70
CA MET A 150 -16.80 15.36 -4.88
C MET A 150 -15.77 15.60 -3.76
N ILE A 151 -14.49 15.37 -4.05
CA ILE A 151 -13.38 15.56 -3.12
C ILE A 151 -12.87 17.00 -3.25
N PRO A 152 -12.98 17.84 -2.20
CA PRO A 152 -12.39 19.17 -2.23
C PRO A 152 -10.87 19.08 -2.42
N ALA A 153 -10.34 19.82 -3.40
CA ALA A 153 -8.90 19.81 -3.74
C ALA A 153 -8.00 20.08 -2.51
N LYS A 154 -8.42 21.00 -1.63
CA LYS A 154 -7.73 21.30 -0.37
C LYS A 154 -7.62 20.07 0.54
N THR A 155 -8.72 19.32 0.70
CA THR A 155 -8.76 18.10 1.52
C THR A 155 -7.85 17.03 0.94
N PHE A 156 -7.86 16.87 -0.38
CA PHE A 156 -6.98 15.93 -1.07
C PHE A 156 -5.50 16.28 -0.85
N ILE A 157 -5.11 17.54 -1.08
CA ILE A 157 -3.71 17.97 -0.90
C ILE A 157 -3.27 17.79 0.55
N SER A 158 -4.07 18.21 1.54
CA SER A 158 -3.73 18.02 2.95
C SER A 158 -3.58 16.54 3.33
N PHE A 159 -4.42 15.67 2.78
CA PHE A 159 -4.29 14.22 2.94
C PHE A 159 -2.99 13.71 2.33
N MET A 160 -2.71 14.06 1.08
CA MET A 160 -1.51 13.62 0.36
C MET A 160 -0.23 14.12 1.01
N MET A 161 -0.17 15.37 1.46
CA MET A 161 0.98 15.90 2.20
C MET A 161 1.24 15.09 3.48
N THR A 162 0.17 14.79 4.23
CA THR A 162 0.29 13.98 5.45
C THR A 162 0.75 12.56 5.11
N LEU A 163 0.16 11.93 4.09
CA LEU A 163 0.54 10.60 3.66
C LEU A 163 2.02 10.55 3.22
N GLU A 164 2.47 11.54 2.47
CA GLU A 164 3.85 11.68 2.02
C GLU A 164 4.83 11.90 3.19
N ASP A 165 4.44 12.69 4.19
CA ASP A 165 5.24 12.89 5.41
C ASP A 165 5.40 11.60 6.25
N HIS A 166 4.54 10.59 6.04
CA HIS A 166 4.63 9.28 6.71
C HIS A 166 5.51 8.26 5.96
N TYR A 167 5.98 8.58 4.75
CA TYR A 167 7.04 7.79 4.12
C TYR A 167 8.39 8.07 4.79
N VAL A 168 9.17 7.01 5.02
CA VAL A 168 10.49 7.12 5.66
C VAL A 168 11.51 7.61 4.63
N LYS A 169 11.94 8.88 4.77
CA LYS A 169 12.87 9.54 3.83
C LYS A 169 14.24 8.86 3.75
N ASP A 170 14.72 8.30 4.86
CA ASP A 170 16.02 7.62 4.93
C ASP A 170 15.99 6.20 4.34
N ASN A 171 14.82 5.69 3.96
CA ASN A 171 14.72 4.42 3.27
C ASN A 171 15.21 4.59 1.82
N PRO A 172 16.24 3.84 1.37
CA PRO A 172 16.80 4.02 0.04
C PRO A 172 15.83 3.64 -1.09
N PHE A 173 14.76 2.90 -0.81
CA PHE A 173 13.81 2.45 -1.83
C PHE A 173 12.35 2.73 -1.46
N HIS A 174 11.87 2.24 -0.30
CA HIS A 174 10.45 2.39 0.08
C HIS A 174 10.18 3.78 0.70
N ASN A 175 10.32 4.82 -0.12
CA ASN A 175 10.10 6.22 0.21
C ASN A 175 9.02 6.84 -0.71
N SER A 176 8.73 8.13 -0.52
CA SER A 176 7.69 8.81 -1.28
C SER A 176 7.99 8.92 -2.77
N THR A 177 9.26 8.98 -3.17
CA THR A 177 9.66 9.00 -4.59
C THR A 177 9.27 7.69 -5.28
N HIS A 178 9.53 6.53 -4.65
CA HIS A 178 9.08 5.25 -5.20
C HIS A 178 7.55 5.14 -5.25
N ALA A 179 6.86 5.63 -4.22
CA ALA A 179 5.40 5.67 -4.23
C ALA A 179 4.84 6.54 -5.37
N ALA A 180 5.50 7.66 -5.66
CA ALA A 180 5.13 8.54 -6.76
C ALA A 180 5.33 7.85 -8.13
N ASP A 181 6.46 7.15 -8.31
CA ASP A 181 6.78 6.38 -9.51
C ASP A 181 5.74 5.28 -9.78
N VAL A 182 5.40 4.48 -8.75
CA VAL A 182 4.36 3.45 -8.85
C VAL A 182 2.98 4.05 -9.15
N THR A 183 2.65 5.20 -8.54
CA THR A 183 1.40 5.91 -8.79
C THR A 183 1.30 6.38 -10.25
N GLN A 184 2.37 6.99 -10.78
CA GLN A 184 2.44 7.45 -12.17
C GLN A 184 2.40 6.30 -13.17
N SER A 185 3.13 5.22 -12.89
CA SER A 185 3.12 4.00 -13.70
C SER A 185 1.73 3.38 -13.75
N THR A 186 1.04 3.32 -12.61
CA THR A 186 -0.34 2.82 -12.52
C THR A 186 -1.28 3.72 -13.33
N ASN A 187 -1.17 5.04 -13.17
CA ASN A 187 -1.93 6.01 -13.96
C ASN A 187 -1.79 5.75 -15.46
N THR A 188 -0.56 5.69 -15.98
CA THR A 188 -0.35 5.46 -17.42
C THR A 188 -0.80 4.07 -17.88
N THR A 189 -0.73 3.04 -17.01
CA THR A 189 -1.20 1.68 -17.36
C THR A 189 -2.70 1.63 -17.52
N VAL A 190 -3.46 2.27 -16.63
CA VAL A 190 -4.93 2.27 -16.68
C VAL A 190 -5.42 2.99 -17.93
N GLU A 191 -4.76 4.07 -18.34
CA GLU A 191 -5.12 4.83 -19.55
C GLU A 191 -5.01 4.01 -20.85
N LYS A 192 -3.90 3.28 -21.03
CA LYS A 192 -3.68 2.48 -22.24
C LYS A 192 -4.68 1.34 -22.42
N ASN A 193 -5.36 0.91 -21.36
CA ASN A 193 -6.40 -0.10 -21.45
C ASN A 193 -7.74 0.49 -21.94
N ASP A 194 -7.99 1.78 -21.66
CA ASP A 194 -9.21 2.46 -22.11
C ASP A 194 -9.16 2.81 -23.61
N GLU A 195 -7.96 2.96 -24.21
CA GLU A 195 -7.79 3.19 -25.66
C GLU A 195 -7.98 1.91 -26.52
N GLN A 196 -8.11 0.72 -25.91
CA GLN A 196 -8.32 -0.55 -26.62
C GLN A 196 -9.77 -1.07 -26.57
N LEU A 197 -10.71 -0.29 -26.00
CA LEU A 197 -12.15 -0.59 -25.97
C LEU A 197 -12.94 0.36 -26.88
#